data_AF-X1HEY1-F1
#
_entry.id   AF-X1HEY1-F1
#
_cell.length_a   1.000
_cell.length_b   1.000
_cell.length_c   1.000
_cell.angle_alpha   90.00
_cell.angle_beta   90.00
_cell.angle_gamma   90.00
#
_symmetry.space_group_name_H-M   'P 1'
#
loop_
_entity.id
_entity.type
_entity.pdbx_description
1 polymer ?
#
loop_
_entity_poly.entity_id
_entity_poly.type
_entity_poly.pdbx_seq_one_letter_code
_entity_poly.pdbx_strand_id
1 'polypeptide(L)' 'MSNYKEKLRKVKAFVFDVDGVLSHQTMSLYPGGEVMRTINIRDGYAIQLAVKKGYPIAIITGGNTNCRLNFSEAV' A
#
# COMPACT_ATOMS: atom_id res chain seq x y z
N MET A 1 -22.55 6.87 19.94
CA MET A 1 -21.26 6.56 19.28
C MET A 1 -21.35 7.02 17.82
N SER A 2 -20.50 7.93 17.35
CA SER A 2 -20.53 8.38 15.93
C SER A 2 -20.07 7.26 14.99
N ASN A 3 -20.76 7.05 13.88
CA ASN A 3 -20.42 6.04 12.87
C ASN A 3 -19.03 6.35 12.25
N TYR A 4 -18.15 5.35 12.12
CA TYR A 4 -16.81 5.58 11.56
C TYR A 4 -16.86 6.15 10.13
N LYS A 5 -17.91 5.85 9.35
CA LYS A 5 -18.10 6.38 7.99
C LYS A 5 -18.21 7.90 7.96
N GLU A 6 -18.78 8.51 9.01
CA GLU A 6 -18.85 9.97 9.13
C GLU A 6 -17.46 10.58 9.35
N LYS A 7 -16.57 9.85 10.03
CA LYS A 7 -15.17 10.28 10.25
C LYS A 7 -14.34 10.21 8.98
N LEU A 8 -14.63 9.26 8.07
CA LEU A 8 -13.91 9.11 6.79
C LEU A 8 -13.99 10.36 5.91
N ARG A 9 -15.08 11.15 5.98
CA ARG A 9 -15.23 12.41 5.24
C ARG A 9 -14.16 13.46 5.59
N LYS A 10 -13.47 13.31 6.72
CA LYS A 10 -12.41 14.22 7.17
C LYS A 10 -11.01 13.77 6.73
N VAL A 11 -10.88 12.57 6.16
CA VAL A 11 -9.60 12.04 5.68
C VAL A 11 -9.16 12.84 4.45
N LYS A 12 -7.91 13.30 4.48
CA LYS A 12 -7.34 14.14 3.41
C LYS A 12 -6.17 13.48 2.69
N ALA A 13 -5.62 12.40 3.24
CA ALA A 13 -4.47 11.69 2.71
C ALA A 13 -4.49 10.23 3.20
N PHE A 14 -3.78 9.35 2.50
CA PHE A 14 -3.63 7.96 2.87
C PHE A 14 -2.15 7.61 3.06
N VAL A 15 -1.84 6.86 4.11
CA VAL A 15 -0.50 6.36 4.36
C VAL A 15 -0.61 4.86 4.62
N PHE A 16 0.19 4.08 3.89
CA PHE A 16 0.16 2.62 3.98
C PHE A 16 1.53 2.08 4.37
N ASP A 17 1.53 1.04 5.20
CA ASP A 17 2.67 0.12 5.27
C ASP A 17 2.58 -0.89 4.11
N VAL A 18 3.64 -1.65 3.90
CA VAL A 18 3.72 -2.68 2.86
C VAL A 18 3.52 -4.06 3.47
N ASP A 19 4.38 -4.46 4.39
CA ASP A 19 4.46 -5.85 4.87
C ASP A 19 3.30 -6.15 5.82
N GLY A 20 2.38 -7.03 5.40
CA GLY A 20 1.14 -7.32 6.16
C GLY A 20 -0.01 -6.32 5.95
N VAL A 21 0.19 -5.26 5.15
CA VAL A 21 -0.86 -4.29 4.79
C VAL A 21 -1.16 -4.35 3.30
N LEU A 22 -0.27 -3.83 2.45
CA LEU A 22 -0.41 -3.92 0.98
C LEU A 22 0.07 -5.27 0.43
N SER A 23 0.71 -6.08 1.27
CA SER A 23 1.20 -7.41 0.95
C SER A 23 0.84 -8.39 2.07
N HIS A 24 0.93 -9.70 1.78
CA HIS A 24 0.62 -10.73 2.77
C HIS A 24 1.60 -10.71 3.95
N GLN A 25 1.11 -11.04 5.14
CA GLN A 25 1.94 -11.18 6.35
C GLN A 25 2.99 -12.30 6.27
N THR A 26 2.75 -13.29 5.41
CA THR A 26 3.66 -14.41 5.14
C THR A 26 4.07 -14.35 3.68
N MET A 27 5.36 -14.44 3.42
CA MET A 27 5.93 -14.27 2.09
C MET A 27 6.90 -15.39 1.76
N SER A 28 6.98 -15.71 0.46
CA SER A 28 7.97 -16.64 -0.04
C SER A 28 9.35 -15.98 -0.06
N LEU A 29 10.36 -16.75 0.34
CA LEU A 29 11.76 -16.39 0.11
C LEU A 29 12.17 -16.93 -1.24
N TYR A 30 12.70 -16.06 -2.09
CA TYR A 30 13.40 -16.46 -3.31
C TYR A 30 14.69 -17.20 -2.92
N PRO A 31 15.18 -18.16 -3.72
CA PRO A 31 16.41 -18.90 -3.40
C PRO A 31 17.64 -18.01 -3.12
N GLY A 32 17.67 -16.78 -3.64
CA GLY A 32 18.71 -15.77 -3.35
C GLY A 32 18.57 -15.05 -2.00
N GLY A 33 17.60 -15.43 -1.16
CA GLY A 33 17.35 -14.80 0.15
C GLY A 33 16.47 -13.56 0.11
N GLU A 34 15.99 -13.15 -1.07
CA GLU A 34 15.09 -12.01 -1.22
C GLU A 34 13.65 -12.37 -0.87
N VAL A 35 12.96 -11.46 -0.19
CA VAL A 35 11.54 -11.63 0.16
C VAL A 35 10.67 -11.23 -1.03
N MET A 36 9.81 -12.14 -1.48
CA MET A 36 8.87 -11.91 -2.58
C MET A 36 7.55 -11.34 -2.05
N ARG A 37 7.36 -10.04 -2.20
CA ARG A 37 6.11 -9.35 -1.83
C ARG A 37 5.00 -9.62 -2.84
N THR A 38 3.77 -9.67 -2.35
CA THR A 38 2.56 -9.76 -3.16
C THR A 38 1.89 -8.41 -3.31
N ILE A 39 1.12 -8.22 -4.39
CA ILE A 39 0.26 -7.04 -4.60
C ILE A 39 -1.17 -7.50 -4.84
N ASN A 40 -2.15 -6.75 -4.32
CA ASN A 40 -3.55 -6.92 -4.65
C ASN A 40 -3.97 -5.96 -5.76
N ILE A 41 -4.54 -6.48 -6.85
CA ILE A 41 -4.96 -5.68 -8.01
C ILE A 41 -6.08 -4.68 -7.65
N ARG A 42 -6.98 -5.04 -6.74
CA ARG A 42 -8.07 -4.14 -6.30
C ARG A 42 -7.53 -2.97 -5.50
N ASP A 43 -6.53 -3.21 -4.66
CA ASP A 43 -5.86 -2.15 -3.90
C ASP A 43 -5.12 -1.21 -4.86
N GLY A 44 -4.39 -1.74 -5.85
CA GLY A 44 -3.77 -0.93 -6.90
C GLY A 44 -4.76 0.00 -7.61
N TYR A 45 -5.92 -0.52 -8.03
CA TYR A 45 -6.97 0.30 -8.65
C TYR A 45 -7.49 1.39 -7.71
N ALA A 46 -7.78 1.06 -6.46
CA ALA A 46 -8.33 2.02 -5.49
C ALA A 46 -7.33 3.13 -5.14
N ILE A 47 -6.05 2.78 -4.98
CA ILE A 47 -4.98 3.74 -4.71
C ILE A 47 -4.78 4.65 -5.92
N GLN A 48 -4.74 4.10 -7.14
CA GLN A 48 -4.65 4.90 -8.37
C GLN A 48 -5.86 5.86 -8.50
N LEU A 49 -7.06 5.40 -8.20
CA LEU A 49 -8.26 6.24 -8.21
C LEU A 49 -8.15 7.36 -7.18
N ALA A 50 -7.67 7.07 -5.97
CA ALA A 50 -7.48 8.08 -4.93
C ALA A 50 -6.44 9.15 -5.35
N VAL A 51 -5.34 8.75 -6.00
CA VAL A 51 -4.38 9.70 -6.61
C VAL A 51 -5.07 10.57 -7.65
N LYS A 52 -5.85 9.98 -8.57
CA LYS A 52 -6.65 10.73 -9.58
C LYS A 52 -7.68 11.66 -8.96
N LYS A 53 -8.14 11.39 -7.74
CA LYS A 53 -9.06 12.24 -6.97
C LYS A 53 -8.34 13.32 -6.14
N GLY A 54 -7.02 13.41 -6.25
CA GLY A 54 -6.20 14.44 -5.59
C GLY A 54 -5.85 14.13 -4.14
N TYR A 55 -6.02 12.89 -3.68
CA TYR A 55 -5.54 12.50 -2.37
C TYR A 55 -4.02 12.30 -2.39
N PRO A 56 -3.26 12.94 -1.50
CA PRO A 56 -1.87 12.59 -1.25
C PRO A 56 -1.80 11.16 -0.70
N ILE A 57 -0.89 10.37 -1.26
CA ILE A 57 -0.62 9.00 -0.82
C ILE A 57 0.87 8.87 -0.48
N ALA A 58 1.14 8.20 0.62
CA ALA A 58 2.50 7.85 1.03
C ALA A 58 2.59 6.37 1.41
N ILE A 59 3.78 5.80 1.23
CA ILE A 59 4.13 4.47 1.70
C ILE A 59 5.25 4.62 2.72
N ILE A 60 5.09 4.02 3.90
CA ILE A 60 6.11 3.98 4.96
C ILE A 60 6.36 2.51 5.28
N THR A 61 7.55 2.01 4.97
CA THR A 61 7.92 0.61 5.23
C THR A 61 9.38 0.50 5.65
N GLY A 62 9.70 -0.49 6.50
CA GLY A 62 11.06 -0.85 6.86
C GLY A 62 11.82 -1.65 5.79
N GLY A 63 11.12 -2.14 4.76
CA GLY A 63 11.73 -2.89 3.66
C GLY A 63 12.64 -2.03 2.78
N ASN A 64 13.90 -2.45 2.59
CA ASN A 64 14.90 -1.74 1.79
C ASN A 64 15.25 -2.46 0.46
N THR A 65 14.28 -3.16 -0.12
CA THR A 65 14.45 -3.89 -1.38
C THR A 65 13.97 -3.08 -2.58
N ASN A 66 14.52 -3.33 -3.78
CA ASN A 66 14.10 -2.69 -5.05
C ASN A 66 12.59 -2.78 -5.34
N CYS A 67 11.90 -3.78 -4.79
CA CYS A 67 10.44 -3.90 -4.86
C CYS A 67 9.69 -2.64 -4.36
N ARG A 68 10.29 -1.84 -3.46
CA ARG A 68 9.69 -0.58 -2.99
C ARG A 68 9.52 0.45 -4.12
N LEU A 69 10.47 0.51 -5.06
CA LEU A 69 10.45 1.47 -6.18
C LEU A 69 9.37 1.10 -7.20
N ASN A 70 9.24 -0.20 -7.51
CA ASN A 70 8.23 -0.69 -8.45
C ASN A 70 6.80 -0.48 -7.93
N PHE A 71 6.60 -0.45 -6.60
CA PHE A 71 5.29 -0.18 -5.99
C PHE A 71 4.87 1.28 -6.16
N SER A 72 5.81 2.23 -6.04
CA SER A 72 5.53 3.65 -6.29
C SER A 72 5.30 3.97 -7.77
N GLU A 73 5.85 3.18 -8.68
CA GLU A 73 5.65 3.36 -10.13
C GLU A 73 4.38 2.66 -10.66
N ALA A 74 3.90 1.62 -9.97
CA ALA A 74 2.70 0.88 -10.36
C ALA A 74 1.37 1.55 -9.97
N VAL A 75 1.43 2.62 -9.17
CA VAL A 75 0.28 3.37 -8.63
C VAL A 75 0.22 4.75 -9.28
#